data_AF-A0AAN9E5F1-F1
#
_entry.id   AF-A0AAN9E5F1-F1
#
_cell.length_a   1.000
_cell.length_b   1.000
_cell.length_c   1.000
_cell.angle_alpha   90.00
_cell.angle_beta   90.00
_cell.angle_gamma   90.00
#
_symmetry.space_group_name_H-M   'P 1'
#
loop_
_entity.id
_entity.type
_entity.pdbx_description
1 polymer ?
#
loop_
_entity_poly.entity_id
_entity_poly.type
_entity_poly.pdbx_seq_one_letter_code
_entity_poly.pdbx_strand_id
1 'polypeptide(L)'
;MCAASRCGGGDYRRSGGGDYRRSVGASKMGAKGVIWATAEDLANNRGKVLSLYRQILRSLNSPELPLSFAARLTKKAEVRGMFWVGSDERSLHNIADLIDAAEYSLSFLKKGQLPPRYIT
;
A
#
# COMPACT_ATOMS: atom_id res chain seq x y z
N MET A 1 44.36 18.61 -50.84
CA MET A 1 43.77 19.11 -49.59
C MET A 1 42.64 18.16 -49.15
N CYS A 2 42.70 17.75 -47.88
CA CYS A 2 41.65 17.32 -46.94
C CYS A 2 40.59 16.22 -47.25
N ALA A 3 40.74 15.10 -46.54
CA ALA A 3 39.84 14.44 -45.57
C ALA A 3 38.30 14.64 -45.57
N ALA A 4 37.55 13.54 -45.36
CA ALA A 4 36.54 13.31 -44.29
C ALA A 4 35.76 12.00 -44.63
N SER A 5 35.64 10.97 -43.79
CA SER A 5 34.96 10.82 -42.49
C SER A 5 33.42 11.02 -42.51
N ARG A 6 32.73 9.94 -42.09
CA ARG A 6 31.51 9.87 -41.24
C ARG A 6 30.10 9.66 -41.85
N CYS A 7 29.51 8.57 -41.32
CA CYS A 7 28.20 8.44 -40.69
C CYS A 7 26.91 8.36 -41.51
N GLY A 8 26.19 7.24 -41.32
CA GLY A 8 24.83 7.31 -40.74
C GLY A 8 23.75 6.45 -41.39
N GLY A 9 23.16 5.55 -40.59
CA GLY A 9 21.74 5.19 -40.69
C GLY A 9 21.43 3.73 -41.06
N GLY A 10 20.76 3.01 -40.15
CA GLY A 10 19.92 1.86 -40.54
C GLY A 10 19.90 0.68 -39.58
N ASP A 11 18.81 0.61 -38.80
CA ASP A 11 18.07 -0.62 -38.50
C ASP A 11 18.57 -1.62 -37.45
N TYR A 12 18.54 -1.23 -36.18
CA TYR A 12 18.35 -2.21 -35.09
C TYR A 12 16.87 -2.61 -34.98
N ARG A 13 16.51 -3.63 -35.75
CA ARG A 13 15.30 -4.44 -35.53
C ARG A 13 15.33 -5.06 -34.14
N ARG A 14 14.31 -4.73 -33.34
CA ARG A 14 13.44 -5.65 -32.59
C ARG A 14 14.14 -6.81 -31.87
N SER A 15 14.31 -6.69 -30.57
CA SER A 15 14.18 -7.84 -29.66
C SER A 15 13.55 -7.39 -28.35
N GLY A 16 12.54 -8.16 -27.94
CA GLY A 16 11.53 -7.80 -26.96
C GLY A 16 12.09 -7.43 -25.60
N GLY A 17 11.57 -6.33 -25.05
CA GLY A 17 11.74 -5.98 -23.65
C GLY A 17 11.06 -7.03 -22.78
N GLY A 18 11.89 -7.89 -22.17
CA GLY A 18 11.47 -8.85 -21.17
C GLY A 18 10.96 -8.14 -19.93
N ASP A 19 9.67 -8.34 -19.65
CA ASP A 19 9.07 -8.59 -18.34
C ASP A 19 9.88 -8.22 -17.09
N TYR A 20 10.06 -6.93 -16.83
CA TYR A 20 10.45 -6.44 -15.50
C TYR A 20 9.25 -6.36 -14.54
N ARG A 21 8.18 -7.12 -14.80
CA ARG A 21 7.13 -7.41 -13.82
C ARG A 21 7.66 -8.44 -12.81
N ARG A 22 8.73 -8.03 -12.11
CA ARG A 22 9.19 -8.62 -10.85
C ARG A 22 8.02 -8.52 -9.88
N SER A 23 7.20 -9.58 -9.85
CA SER A 23 6.91 -10.37 -8.65
C SER A 23 7.34 -9.75 -7.32
N VAL A 24 6.86 -8.54 -7.00
CA VAL A 24 6.87 -8.07 -5.62
C VAL A 24 5.74 -8.82 -4.96
N GLY A 25 6.10 -9.84 -4.18
CA GLY A 25 5.23 -10.77 -3.49
C GLY A 25 3.89 -10.16 -3.14
N ALA A 26 2.88 -10.48 -3.96
CA ALA A 26 1.51 -10.47 -3.53
C ALA A 26 1.40 -11.64 -2.55
N SER A 27 1.89 -11.44 -1.32
CA SER A 27 1.60 -12.32 -0.21
C SER A 27 0.08 -12.45 -0.22
N LYS A 28 -0.42 -13.62 -0.62
CA LYS A 28 -1.79 -14.04 -0.38
C LYS A 28 -1.94 -14.17 1.14
N MET A 29 -1.91 -13.04 1.84
CA MET A 29 -2.48 -12.93 3.17
C MET A 29 -3.97 -13.10 2.91
N GLY A 30 -4.39 -14.36 2.97
CA GLY A 30 -5.78 -14.75 2.84
C GLY A 30 -6.61 -13.89 3.78
N ALA A 31 -7.89 -13.72 3.45
CA ALA A 31 -8.86 -12.94 4.21
C ALA A 31 -8.97 -13.27 5.72
N LYS A 32 -8.18 -14.23 6.23
CA LYS A 32 -8.09 -14.66 7.63
C LYS A 32 -7.33 -13.69 8.55
N GLY A 33 -6.62 -12.68 8.03
CA GLY A 33 -5.75 -11.82 8.85
C GLY A 33 -5.93 -10.31 8.64
N VAL A 34 -7.09 -9.86 8.16
CA VAL A 34 -7.36 -8.43 7.90
C VAL A 34 -8.70 -7.99 8.48
N ILE A 35 -9.54 -8.92 8.94
CA ILE A 35 -10.91 -8.61 9.31
C ILE A 35 -10.97 -8.31 10.81
N TRP A 36 -11.39 -7.10 11.16
CA TRP A 36 -11.64 -6.67 12.53
C TRP A 36 -13.14 -6.81 12.80
N ALA A 37 -13.56 -7.95 13.33
CA ALA A 37 -14.95 -8.21 13.62
C ALA A 37 -15.11 -9.39 14.58
N THR A 38 -16.11 -9.31 15.44
CA THR A 38 -16.66 -10.48 16.13
C THR A 38 -17.31 -11.41 15.11
N ALA A 39 -17.64 -12.65 15.53
CA ALA A 39 -18.37 -13.58 14.68
C ALA A 39 -19.75 -13.02 14.25
N GLU A 40 -20.38 -12.25 15.15
CA GLU A 40 -21.71 -11.65 14.97
C GLU A 40 -21.66 -10.45 14.01
N ASP A 41 -20.63 -9.61 14.09
CA ASP A 41 -20.49 -8.41 13.25
C ASP A 41 -19.70 -8.63 11.97
N LEU A 42 -19.32 -9.88 11.68
CA LEU A 42 -18.49 -10.22 10.53
C LEU A 42 -19.12 -9.76 9.22
N ALA A 43 -20.45 -9.84 9.07
CA ALA A 43 -21.13 -9.38 7.87
C ALA A 43 -21.04 -7.85 7.69
N ASN A 44 -21.14 -7.09 8.80
CA ASN A 44 -21.19 -5.63 8.79
C ASN A 44 -19.79 -5.01 8.63
N ASN A 45 -18.81 -5.49 9.39
CA ASN A 45 -17.49 -4.86 9.46
C ASN A 45 -16.54 -5.33 8.35
N ARG A 46 -16.72 -6.54 7.82
CA ARG A 46 -15.82 -7.11 6.80
C ARG A 46 -15.68 -6.22 5.57
N GLY A 47 -16.78 -5.69 5.04
CA GLY A 47 -16.75 -4.80 3.88
C GLY A 47 -16.00 -3.50 4.16
N LYS A 48 -16.30 -2.89 5.31
CA LYS A 48 -15.70 -1.63 5.77
C LYS A 48 -14.19 -1.78 5.97
N VAL A 49 -13.76 -2.76 6.75
CA VAL A 49 -12.34 -2.99 7.08
C VAL A 49 -11.52 -3.31 5.83
N LEU A 50 -12.03 -4.15 4.92
CA LEU A 50 -11.35 -4.44 3.65
C LEU A 50 -11.26 -3.21 2.73
N SER A 51 -12.28 -2.35 2.74
CA SER A 51 -12.25 -1.10 2.00
C SER A 51 -11.18 -0.16 2.56
N LEU A 52 -11.15 0.02 3.89
CA LEU A 52 -10.15 0.84 4.58
C LEU A 52 -8.74 0.36 4.31
N TYR A 53 -8.48 -0.95 4.45
CA TYR A 53 -7.19 -1.55 4.18
C TYR A 53 -6.68 -1.23 2.77
N ARG A 54 -7.54 -1.42 1.75
CA ARG A 54 -7.18 -1.14 0.35
C ARG A 54 -6.98 0.35 0.09
N GLN A 55 -7.81 1.21 0.68
CA GLN A 55 -7.68 2.65 0.54
C GLN A 55 -6.35 3.15 1.13
N ILE A 56 -6.00 2.72 2.34
CA ILE A 56 -4.74 3.08 3.00
C ILE A 56 -3.53 2.63 2.16
N LEU A 57 -3.50 1.37 1.72
CA LEU A 57 -2.40 0.87 0.89
C LEU A 57 -2.29 1.59 -0.47
N ARG A 58 -3.41 2.06 -1.02
CA ARG A 58 -3.44 2.86 -2.25
C ARG A 58 -2.92 4.27 -1.99
N SER A 59 -3.36 4.93 -0.92
CA SER A 59 -2.89 6.27 -0.56
C SER A 59 -1.39 6.29 -0.24
N LEU A 60 -0.86 5.24 0.40
CA LEU A 60 0.59 5.08 0.59
C LEU A 60 1.37 4.89 -0.71
N ASN A 61 0.72 4.56 -1.82
CA ASN A 61 1.30 4.52 -3.16
C ASN A 61 1.10 5.83 -3.95
N SER A 62 0.32 6.78 -3.43
CA SER A 62 0.05 8.04 -4.14
C SER A 62 1.35 8.85 -4.30
N PRO A 63 1.66 9.38 -5.49
CA PRO A 63 2.81 10.28 -5.68
C PRO A 63 2.67 11.57 -4.86
N GLU A 64 1.46 11.96 -4.47
CA GLU A 64 1.17 13.15 -3.65
C GLU A 64 1.76 13.09 -2.24
N LEU A 65 2.02 11.88 -1.75
CA LEU A 65 2.65 11.68 -0.45
C LEU A 65 4.18 11.68 -0.64
N PRO A 66 4.94 12.64 -0.07
CA PRO A 66 6.38 12.79 -0.31
C PRO A 66 7.22 11.76 0.48
N LEU A 67 7.02 10.48 0.18
CA LEU A 67 7.75 9.35 0.76
C LEU A 67 8.72 8.75 -0.25
N SER A 68 9.94 8.45 0.22
CA SER A 68 10.88 7.60 -0.51
C SER A 68 10.30 6.20 -0.72
N PHE A 69 10.80 5.49 -1.73
CA PHE A 69 10.37 4.12 -2.02
C PHE A 69 10.54 3.18 -0.80
N ALA A 70 11.67 3.27 -0.11
CA ALA A 70 11.93 2.51 1.11
C ALA A 70 10.91 2.84 2.22
N ALA A 71 10.63 4.13 2.46
CA ALA A 71 9.65 4.54 3.45
C ALA A 71 8.24 4.03 3.13
N ARG A 72 7.85 4.01 1.84
CA ARG A 72 6.55 3.43 1.41
C ARG A 72 6.48 1.93 1.70
N LEU A 73 7.55 1.18 1.44
CA LEU A 73 7.60 -0.25 1.75
C LEU A 73 7.46 -0.50 3.25
N THR A 74 8.21 0.24 4.07
CA THR A 74 8.12 0.14 5.54
C THR A 74 6.71 0.46 6.03
N LYS A 75 6.11 1.56 5.59
CA LYS A 75 4.73 1.93 5.98
C LYS A 75 3.69 0.90 5.56
N LYS A 76 3.83 0.29 4.39
CA LYS A 76 2.93 -0.82 4.00
C LYS A 76 3.12 -2.05 4.88
N ALA A 77 4.35 -2.36 5.29
CA ALA A 77 4.61 -3.47 6.20
C ALA A 77 3.99 -3.20 7.58
N GLU A 78 4.14 -1.98 8.12
CA GLU A 78 3.49 -1.55 9.36
C GLU A 78 1.96 -1.70 9.26
N VAL A 79 1.33 -1.16 8.20
CA VAL A 79 -0.12 -1.28 7.99
C VAL A 79 -0.56 -2.75 7.93
N ARG A 80 0.18 -3.60 7.21
CA ARG A 80 -0.12 -5.03 7.16
C ARG A 80 -0.04 -5.67 8.55
N GLY A 81 0.97 -5.32 9.34
CA GLY A 81 1.13 -5.79 10.72
C GLY A 81 -0.03 -5.35 11.61
N MET A 82 -0.42 -4.08 11.55
CA MET A 82 -1.55 -3.55 12.34
C MET A 82 -2.87 -4.25 12.00
N PHE A 83 -3.17 -4.44 10.70
CA PHE A 83 -4.39 -5.14 10.29
C PHE A 83 -4.38 -6.62 10.67
N TRP A 84 -3.21 -7.26 10.66
CA TRP A 84 -3.03 -8.62 11.14
C TRP A 84 -3.28 -8.73 12.64
N VAL A 85 -2.65 -7.88 13.46
CA VAL A 85 -2.82 -7.89 14.92
C VAL A 85 -4.27 -7.59 15.29
N GLY A 86 -4.90 -6.59 14.67
CA GLY A 86 -6.30 -6.26 14.92
C GLY A 86 -7.28 -7.36 14.50
N SER A 87 -6.87 -8.34 13.68
CA SER A 87 -7.76 -9.42 13.25
C SER A 87 -8.04 -10.48 14.31
N ASP A 88 -7.23 -10.51 15.38
CA ASP A 88 -7.47 -11.38 16.54
C ASP A 88 -8.31 -10.69 17.63
N GLU A 89 -8.62 -9.40 17.44
CA GLU A 89 -9.40 -8.62 18.40
C GLU A 89 -10.87 -9.07 18.42
N ARG A 90 -11.43 -9.15 19.63
CA ARG A 90 -12.82 -9.60 19.87
C ARG A 90 -13.65 -8.59 20.65
N SER A 91 -13.02 -7.58 21.25
CA SER A 91 -13.73 -6.49 21.93
C SER A 91 -14.39 -5.57 20.90
N LEU A 92 -15.71 -5.40 21.01
CA LEU A 92 -16.47 -4.48 20.15
C LEU A 92 -15.95 -3.05 20.23
N HIS A 93 -15.59 -2.60 21.43
CA HIS A 93 -15.05 -1.27 21.66
C HIS A 93 -13.69 -1.09 20.98
N ASN A 94 -12.79 -2.07 21.13
CA ASN A 94 -11.47 -2.01 20.50
C ASN A 94 -11.58 -2.06 18.97
N ILE A 95 -12.50 -2.86 18.42
CA ILE A 95 -12.75 -2.91 16.98
C ILE A 95 -13.24 -1.56 16.47
N ALA A 96 -14.15 -0.90 17.20
CA ALA A 96 -14.61 0.45 16.85
C ALA A 96 -13.45 1.45 16.87
N ASP A 97 -12.63 1.45 17.94
CA ASP A 97 -11.47 2.33 18.06
C ASP A 97 -10.43 2.09 16.95
N LEU A 98 -10.20 0.83 16.57
CA LEU A 98 -9.32 0.47 15.45
C LEU A 98 -9.85 1.01 14.11
N ILE A 99 -11.16 0.92 13.88
CA ILE A 99 -11.81 1.47 12.70
C ILE A 99 -11.67 3.00 12.68
N ASP A 100 -11.94 3.66 13.79
CA ASP A 100 -11.86 5.13 13.91
C ASP A 100 -10.41 5.61 13.72
N ALA A 101 -9.43 4.91 14.30
CA ALA A 101 -8.01 5.22 14.10
C ALA A 101 -7.58 5.03 12.63
N ALA A 102 -8.10 4.01 11.95
CA ALA A 102 -7.82 3.77 10.53
C ALA A 102 -8.47 4.85 9.64
N GLU A 103 -9.70 5.27 9.94
CA GLU A 103 -10.39 6.36 9.25
C GLU A 103 -9.67 7.70 9.45
N TYR A 104 -9.29 8.00 10.68
CA TYR A 104 -8.49 9.16 11.04
C TYR A 104 -7.20 9.19 10.24
N SER A 105 -6.43 8.10 10.24
CA SER A 105 -5.18 7.98 9.48
C SER A 105 -5.38 8.17 7.98
N LEU A 106 -6.43 7.55 7.41
CA LEU A 106 -6.76 7.66 6.00
C LEU A 106 -7.10 9.11 5.59
N SER A 107 -7.71 9.90 6.48
CA SER A 107 -8.05 11.29 6.21
C SER A 107 -6.81 12.16 5.94
N PHE A 108 -5.69 11.92 6.63
CA PHE A 108 -4.41 12.58 6.37
C PHE A 108 -3.76 12.08 5.09
N LEU A 109 -3.76 10.76 4.88
CA LEU A 109 -3.17 10.16 3.69
C LEU A 109 -3.85 10.63 2.40
N LYS A 110 -5.17 10.87 2.44
CA LYS A 110 -5.92 11.49 1.32
C LYS A 110 -5.53 12.94 1.04
N LYS A 111 -4.96 13.65 2.01
CA LYS A 111 -4.44 15.01 1.86
C LYS A 111 -2.95 15.03 1.46
N GLY A 112 -2.35 13.87 1.18
CA GLY A 112 -0.91 13.76 0.94
C GLY A 112 -0.06 14.02 2.18
N GLN A 113 -0.65 13.88 3.39
CA GLN A 113 0.01 14.12 4.66
C GLN A 113 0.14 12.82 5.45
N LEU A 114 1.12 12.77 6.36
CA LEU A 114 1.19 11.73 7.36
C LEU A 114 0.47 12.21 8.63
N PRO A 115 -0.24 11.31 9.34
CA PRO A 115 -0.79 11.65 10.65
C PRO A 115 0.38 12.10 11.57
N PRO A 116 0.16 13.13 12.42
CA PRO A 116 1.17 13.59 13.36
C PRO A 116 1.65 12.41 14.20
N ARG A 117 2.97 12.23 14.31
CA ARG A 117 3.51 11.33 15.32
C ARG A 117 3.35 12.03 16.65
N TYR A 118 2.55 11.47 17.56
CA TYR A 118 2.76 11.72 18.99
C TYR A 118 4.11 11.08 19.34
N ILE A 119 5.14 11.91 19.42
CA ILE A 119 6.45 11.53 19.95
C ILE A 119 6.37 11.86 21.44
N THR A 120 6.41 10.83 22.28
CA THR A 120 6.92 10.91 23.66
C THR A 120 8.38 10.51 23.64
#